data_AF-W1XH89-F1
#
_entry.id   AF-W1XH89-F1
#
_cell.length_a   1.000
_cell.length_b   1.000
_cell.length_c   1.000
_cell.angle_alpha   90.00
_cell.angle_beta   90.00
_cell.angle_gamma   90.00
#
_symmetry.space_group_name_H-M   'P 1'
#
loop_
_entity.id
_entity.type
_entity.pdbx_description
1 polymer ?
#
loop_
_entity_poly.entity_id
_entity_poly.type
_entity_poly.pdbx_seq_one_letter_code
_entity_poly.pdbx_strand_id
1 'polypeptide(L)'
;NREYLDDALENGRGAILAAVHSGNWELLGGVLASEGYPLISVAMKQNGDADKFINEYRRIMHQHVTYKTGVREMINELKKGAFLGLIMDQDPGDDGVLVPFFG
;
A
#
# COMPACT_ATOMS: atom_id res chain seq x y z
N ASN A 1 8.50 -16.90 3.06
CA ASN A 1 7.55 -15.90 3.60
C ASN A 1 6.40 -15.55 2.66
N ARG A 2 6.34 -16.04 1.40
CA ARG A 2 5.19 -15.84 0.51
C ARG A 2 3.92 -16.52 1.04
N GLU A 3 4.10 -17.62 1.77
CA GLU A 3 3.04 -18.43 2.38
C GLU A 3 2.04 -17.62 3.23
N TYR A 4 2.45 -16.49 3.82
CA TYR A 4 1.52 -15.61 4.56
C TYR A 4 0.61 -14.79 3.64
N LEU A 5 1.11 -14.41 2.46
CA LEU A 5 0.30 -13.73 1.44
C LEU A 5 -0.69 -14.71 0.81
N ASP A 6 -0.23 -15.94 0.55
CA ASP A 6 -1.06 -16.99 -0.02
C ASP A 6 -2.18 -17.40 0.96
N ASP A 7 -1.86 -17.60 2.24
CA ASP A 7 -2.87 -17.87 3.27
C ASP A 7 -3.90 -16.72 3.41
N ALA A 8 -3.45 -15.46 3.38
CA ALA A 8 -4.35 -14.31 3.41
C ALA A 8 -5.26 -14.23 2.18
N LEU A 9 -4.73 -14.61 1.01
CA LEU A 9 -5.46 -14.67 -0.26
C LEU A 9 -6.52 -15.78 -0.22
N GLU A 10 -6.13 -16.99 0.20
CA GLU A 10 -7.01 -18.16 0.30
C GLU A 10 -8.16 -17.94 1.29
N ASN A 11 -7.88 -17.32 2.44
CA ASN A 11 -8.90 -17.04 3.45
C ASN A 11 -9.79 -15.83 3.13
N GLY A 12 -9.44 -15.02 2.11
CA GLY A 12 -10.23 -13.87 1.67
C GLY A 12 -10.41 -12.75 2.71
N ARG A 13 -9.57 -12.72 3.75
CA ARG A 13 -9.70 -11.78 4.89
C ARG A 13 -9.15 -10.37 4.60
N GLY A 14 -8.44 -10.23 3.48
CA GLY A 14 -7.63 -9.06 3.17
C GLY A 14 -6.35 -9.04 4.01
N ALA A 15 -5.44 -8.13 3.67
CA ALA A 15 -4.15 -8.00 4.37
C ALA A 15 -3.71 -6.54 4.44
N ILE A 16 -2.94 -6.19 5.47
CA ILE A 16 -2.21 -4.93 5.55
C ILE A 16 -0.73 -5.24 5.38
N LEU A 17 -0.14 -4.71 4.32
CA LEU A 17 1.28 -4.80 4.03
C LEU A 17 1.95 -3.50 4.48
N ALA A 18 2.45 -3.49 5.72
CA ALA A 18 3.18 -2.37 6.28
C ALA A 18 4.65 -2.44 5.86
N ALA A 19 5.07 -1.48 5.05
CA ALA A 19 6.47 -1.29 4.65
C ALA A 19 7.00 0.04 5.22
N VAL A 20 8.31 0.24 5.07
CA VAL A 20 9.02 1.45 5.47
C VAL A 20 9.74 2.04 4.25
N HIS A 21 10.22 3.28 4.31
CA HIS A 21 11.00 3.89 3.24
C HIS A 21 12.42 3.30 3.14
N SER A 22 12.50 2.01 2.80
CA SER A 22 13.74 1.27 2.63
C SER A 22 13.67 0.30 1.46
N GLY A 23 14.80 0.11 0.77
CA GLY A 23 14.84 -0.67 -0.47
C GLY A 23 14.04 0.00 -1.60
N ASN A 24 13.31 -0.80 -2.38
CA ASN A 24 12.48 -0.32 -3.48
C ASN A 24 11.04 -0.82 -3.33
N TRP A 25 10.21 -0.03 -2.63
CA TRP A 25 8.80 -0.36 -2.41
C TRP A 25 7.95 -0.25 -3.69
N GLU A 26 8.36 0.56 -4.68
CA GLU A 26 7.67 0.63 -5.98
C GLU A 26 7.80 -0.70 -6.73
N LEU A 27 9.00 -1.31 -6.70
CA LEU A 27 9.23 -2.63 -7.28
C LEU A 27 8.45 -3.71 -6.52
N LEU A 28 8.45 -3.67 -5.18
CA LEU A 28 7.66 -4.59 -4.35
C LEU A 28 6.18 -4.55 -4.75
N GLY A 29 5.59 -3.36 -4.81
CA GLY A 29 4.18 -3.20 -5.20
C GLY A 29 3.92 -3.69 -6.62
N GLY A 30 4.83 -3.42 -7.57
CA GLY A 30 4.70 -3.84 -8.95
C GLY A 30 4.78 -5.35 -9.14
N VAL A 31 5.67 -6.01 -8.40
CA VAL A 31 5.79 -7.48 -8.41
C VAL A 31 4.53 -8.11 -7.84
N LEU A 32 4.08 -7.68 -6.66
CA LEU A 32 2.88 -8.25 -6.03
C LEU A 32 1.63 -8.06 -6.90
N ALA A 33 1.44 -6.87 -7.48
CA ALA A 33 0.33 -6.62 -8.38
C ALA A 33 0.41 -7.47 -9.66
N SER A 34 1.60 -7.61 -10.24
CA SER A 34 1.82 -8.41 -11.45
C SER A 34 1.68 -9.92 -11.21
N GLU A 35 1.89 -10.38 -9.98
CA GLU A 35 1.64 -11.76 -9.56
C GLU A 35 0.16 -12.06 -9.25
N GLY A 36 -0.71 -11.06 -9.35
CA GLY A 36 -2.15 -11.23 -9.21
C GLY A 36 -2.69 -11.11 -7.79
N TYR A 37 -1.87 -10.69 -6.82
CA TYR A 37 -2.40 -10.33 -5.50
C TYR A 37 -3.32 -9.11 -5.63
N PRO A 38 -4.42 -9.03 -4.86
CA PRO A 38 -5.38 -7.93 -4.93
C PRO A 38 -4.85 -6.68 -4.22
N LEU A 39 -3.66 -6.21 -4.62
CA LEU A 39 -2.94 -5.11 -4.00
C LEU A 39 -3.55 -3.75 -4.40
N ILE A 40 -3.82 -2.95 -3.37
CA ILE A 40 -4.13 -1.54 -3.46
C ILE A 40 -2.99 -0.77 -2.78
N SER A 41 -2.19 -0.06 -3.58
CA SER A 41 -1.15 0.85 -3.10
C SER A 41 -1.82 2.14 -2.60
N VAL A 42 -1.75 2.40 -1.30
CA VAL A 42 -2.30 3.63 -0.71
C VAL A 42 -1.22 4.70 -0.71
N ALA A 43 -1.48 5.83 -1.36
CA ALA A 43 -0.51 6.91 -1.55
C ALA A 43 -1.01 8.25 -1.04
N MET A 44 -0.09 9.16 -0.73
CA MET A 44 -0.41 10.57 -0.58
C MET A 44 -0.39 11.23 -1.97
N LYS A 45 -1.43 12.03 -2.26
CA LYS A 45 -1.54 12.73 -3.55
C LYS A 45 -0.40 13.74 -3.71
N GLN A 46 0.27 13.72 -4.85
CA GLN A 46 1.35 14.66 -5.16
C GLN A 46 0.81 15.92 -5.86
N ASN A 47 1.63 16.95 -5.95
CA ASN A 47 1.25 18.20 -6.61
C ASN A 47 1.53 18.16 -8.12
N GLY A 48 0.57 18.66 -8.91
CA GLY A 48 0.74 18.87 -10.36
C GLY A 48 1.06 17.60 -11.14
N ASP A 49 1.95 17.73 -12.13
CA ASP A 49 2.29 16.65 -13.08
C ASP A 49 3.04 15.48 -12.44
N ALA A 50 3.64 15.67 -11.26
CA ALA A 50 4.33 14.60 -10.54
C ALA A 50 3.36 13.47 -10.15
N ASP A 51 2.13 13.82 -9.72
CA ASP A 51 1.12 12.82 -9.36
C ASP A 51 0.71 11.99 -10.58
N LYS A 52 0.53 12.65 -11.72
CA LYS A 52 0.22 11.99 -12.98
C LYS A 52 1.35 11.04 -13.39
N PHE A 53 2.59 11.54 -13.40
CA PHE A 53 3.77 10.76 -13.77
C PHE A 53 3.91 9.49 -12.92
N ILE A 54 3.85 9.62 -11.58
CA ILE A 54 4.00 8.47 -10.68
C ILE A 54 2.89 7.44 -10.90
N ASN A 55 1.64 7.89 -11.03
CA ASN A 55 0.51 6.98 -11.20
C ASN A 55 0.51 6.27 -12.57
N GLU A 56 1.01 6.91 -13.63
CA GLU A 56 1.19 6.26 -14.93
C GLU A 56 2.18 5.09 -14.83
N TYR A 57 3.32 5.27 -14.17
CA TYR A 57 4.29 4.18 -13.96
C TYR A 57 3.73 3.04 -13.10
N ARG A 58 3.03 3.38 -12.00
CA ARG A 58 2.41 2.36 -11.14
C ARG A 58 1.37 1.53 -11.89
N ARG A 59 0.58 2.16 -12.79
CA ARG A 59 -0.38 1.46 -13.66
C ARG A 59 0.31 0.55 -14.68
N ILE A 60 1.43 0.97 -15.26
CA ILE A 60 2.24 0.11 -16.16
C ILE A 60 2.68 -1.16 -15.42
N MET A 61 2.96 -1.06 -14.12
CA MET A 61 3.30 -2.18 -13.24
C MET A 61 2.09 -2.90 -12.64
N HIS A 62 0.89 -2.72 -13.22
CA HIS A 62 -0.39 -3.30 -12.80
C HIS A 62 -0.90 -2.89 -11.41
N GLN A 63 -0.29 -1.89 -10.76
CA GLN A 63 -0.75 -1.48 -9.44
C GLN A 63 -2.08 -0.72 -9.52
N HIS A 64 -2.99 -1.04 -8.60
CA HIS A 64 -4.13 -0.19 -8.28
C HIS A 64 -3.72 0.80 -7.19
N VAL A 65 -3.92 2.11 -7.42
CA VAL A 65 -3.55 3.16 -6.47
C VAL A 65 -4.81 3.85 -5.97
N THR A 66 -4.93 3.99 -4.65
CA THR A 66 -5.89 4.90 -4.01
C THR A 66 -5.14 5.94 -3.19
N TYR A 67 -5.80 7.07 -2.92
CA TYR A 67 -5.20 8.11 -2.09
C TYR A 67 -5.64 7.96 -0.64
N LYS A 68 -4.77 8.38 0.29
CA LYS A 68 -5.09 8.49 1.72
C LYS A 68 -6.13 9.61 1.94
N THR A 69 -7.40 9.31 1.70
CA THR A 69 -8.55 10.23 1.83
C THR A 69 -9.39 9.93 3.08
N GLY A 70 -9.38 8.68 3.57
CA GLY A 70 -10.04 8.28 4.81
C GLY A 70 -9.98 6.78 5.09
N VAL A 71 -10.12 6.41 6.37
CA VAL A 71 -9.98 5.02 6.84
C VAL A 71 -11.14 4.12 6.41
N ARG A 72 -12.34 4.69 6.21
CA ARG A 72 -13.55 3.91 5.90
C ARG A 72 -13.45 3.16 4.56
N GLU A 73 -12.89 3.80 3.54
CA GLU A 73 -12.70 3.18 2.22
C GLU A 73 -11.71 2.02 2.32
N MET A 74 -10.57 2.23 2.98
CA MET A 74 -9.58 1.19 3.26
C MET A 74 -10.18 -0.02 4.00
N ILE A 75 -10.99 0.21 5.03
CA ILE A 75 -11.68 -0.88 5.75
C ILE A 75 -12.63 -1.65 4.82
N ASN A 76 -13.34 -0.96 3.92
CA ASN A 76 -14.24 -1.62 2.98
C ASN A 76 -13.48 -2.48 1.97
N GLU A 77 -12.33 -2.01 1.49
CA GLU A 77 -11.50 -2.80 0.57
C GLU A 77 -10.88 -4.02 1.27
N LEU A 78 -10.40 -3.87 2.51
CA LEU A 78 -9.95 -5.02 3.32
C LEU A 78 -11.04 -6.08 3.46
N LYS A 79 -12.29 -5.67 3.75
CA LYS A 79 -13.44 -6.58 3.85
C LYS A 79 -13.79 -7.31 2.54
N LYS A 80 -13.35 -6.78 1.39
CA LYS A 80 -13.50 -7.43 0.08
C LYS A 80 -12.32 -8.36 -0.25
N GLY A 81 -11.36 -8.52 0.67
CA GLY A 81 -10.18 -9.34 0.47
C GLY A 81 -8.98 -8.59 -0.13
N ALA A 82 -9.04 -7.26 -0.27
CA ALA A 82 -7.93 -6.49 -0.83
C ALA A 82 -6.72 -6.47 0.12
N PHE A 83 -5.54 -6.33 -0.48
CA PHE A 83 -4.29 -6.14 0.25
C PHE A 83 -3.95 -4.66 0.21
N LEU A 84 -3.88 -3.99 1.36
CA LEU A 84 -3.51 -2.59 1.43
C LEU A 84 -1.99 -2.45 1.63
N GLY A 85 -1.31 -1.89 0.64
CA GLY A 85 0.10 -1.50 0.75
C GLY A 85 0.23 -0.12 1.38
N LEU A 86 0.88 -0.03 2.54
CA LEU A 86 1.08 1.19 3.30
C LEU A 86 2.56 1.39 3.64
N ILE A 87 3.07 2.61 3.46
CA ILE A 87 4.37 3.03 4.00
C ILE A 87 4.11 3.70 5.36
N MET A 88 4.63 3.12 6.45
CA MET A 88 4.13 3.33 7.82
C MET A 88 5.16 3.89 8.81
N ASP A 89 6.35 4.29 8.35
CA ASP A 89 7.44 4.81 9.19
C ASP A 89 7.42 6.34 9.38
N GLN A 90 6.53 7.05 8.69
CA GLN A 90 6.40 8.51 8.78
C GLN A 90 4.93 8.92 8.80
N ASP A 91 4.61 9.93 9.63
CA ASP A 91 3.38 10.70 9.52
C ASP A 91 3.75 12.19 9.41
N PRO A 92 3.47 12.86 8.28
CA PRO A 92 3.77 14.29 8.12
C PRO A 92 2.74 15.21 8.80
N GLY A 93 1.67 14.66 9.39
CA GLY A 93 0.66 15.41 10.14
C GLY A 93 0.86 15.38 11.66
N ASP A 94 -0.13 15.89 12.39
CA ASP A 94 -0.06 16.03 13.85
C ASP A 94 -0.70 14.85 14.62
N ASP A 95 -1.34 13.92 13.90
CA ASP A 95 -2.11 12.79 14.48
C ASP A 95 -1.29 11.49 14.56
N GLY A 96 0.02 11.56 14.31
CA GLY A 96 0.91 10.41 14.33
C GLY A 96 1.04 9.77 15.71
N VAL A 97 1.24 8.45 15.75
CA VAL A 97 1.52 7.73 17.00
C VAL A 97 3.02 7.74 17.26
N LEU A 98 3.46 8.48 18.28
CA LEU A 98 4.86 8.49 18.70
C LEU A 98 5.26 7.13 19.28
N VAL A 99 6.34 6.56 18.75
CA VAL A 99 6.92 5.30 19.20
C VAL A 99 8.43 5.45 19.36
N PRO A 100 9.08 4.73 20.29
CA PRO A 100 10.53 4.67 20.33
C PRO A 100 11.07 4.15 19.00
N PHE A 101 11.97 4.92 18.38
CA PHE A 101 12.60 4.56 17.11
C PHE A 101 14.10 4.79 17.21
N PHE A 102 14.84 3.68 17.29
CA PHE A 102 16.30 3.65 17.54
C PHE A 102 16.80 4.22 18.87
N GLY A 103 15.93 4.42 19.87
CA GLY A 103 16.31 4.80 21.25
C GLY A 103 15.57 6.02 21.73
#